data_AF-W9C9W8-F1
#
_entry.id   AF-W9C9W8-F1
#
_cell.length_a   1.000
_cell.length_b   1.000
_cell.length_c   1.000
_cell.angle_alpha   90.00
_cell.angle_beta   90.00
_cell.angle_gamma   90.00
#
_symmetry.space_group_name_H-M   'P 1'
#
loop_
_entity.id
_entity.type
_entity.pdbx_description
1 polymer ?
#
loop_
_entity_poly.entity_id
_entity_poly.type
_entity_poly.pdbx_seq_one_letter_code
_entity_poly.pdbx_strand_id
1 'polypeptide(L)'
;MTPRNNRRKRGSKLILVSEDPPSPIIFLQRNIRADTRLTVFKQEFHLHSSGRKYHSNYFRKFLDSVDKQPAPANATFKYDYRSVIDEDGSWALMPAVEEVTDELLALVDQPEEEIECFRKLLCAIHTKSYTIQDTDQLSRLTRLADYYCALPVVSGTLTGALLRSPMFTILKSGKKDAGCECQKEARTLLVLTRKLRHQLLFKECLIHTVTSWDNDTTPPEDPIKQDKELHNLVMLKLGALYASIAKAQQGILAAAFRDCDVTCGLSIGDADFDLNDVTHSVRFFRKFNCTVSDPEHYPNFDDANTTNTIISLLKNNLTLDWTGDEPGEEGIYKRSFLCTDIEDDEYPWDLEEIDW
;
A
#
# COMPACT_ATOMS: atom_id res chain seq x y z
N MET A 1 17.61 76.30 4.51
CA MET A 1 18.78 75.73 3.82
C MET A 1 19.25 74.51 4.61
N THR A 2 19.28 73.35 3.96
CA THR A 2 19.66 72.00 4.42
C THR A 2 21.01 71.98 5.16
N PRO A 3 21.26 71.03 6.10
CA PRO A 3 21.70 69.69 5.68
C PRO A 3 21.41 68.48 6.60
N ARG A 4 21.60 67.31 5.96
CA ARG A 4 22.07 66.00 6.46
C ARG A 4 21.14 65.17 7.36
N ASN A 5 20.63 64.09 6.76
CA ASN A 5 20.47 62.84 7.50
C ASN A 5 20.98 61.64 6.66
N ASN A 6 22.05 61.02 7.16
CA ASN A 6 22.70 59.84 6.58
C ASN A 6 21.87 58.60 6.92
N ARG A 7 21.19 58.00 5.94
CA ARG A 7 20.68 56.62 6.06
C ARG A 7 21.70 55.64 5.48
N ARG A 8 22.43 54.99 6.38
CA ARG A 8 23.19 53.76 6.13
C ARG A 8 22.22 52.67 5.65
N LYS A 9 22.27 52.29 4.37
CA LYS A 9 21.75 50.99 3.90
C LYS A 9 22.86 49.96 4.09
N ARG A 10 22.73 49.15 5.13
CA ARG A 10 23.60 48.00 5.41
C ARG A 10 23.16 46.91 4.43
N GLY A 11 23.99 46.64 3.43
CA GLY A 11 23.82 45.47 2.57
C GLY A 11 23.96 44.21 3.41
N SER A 12 22.85 43.53 3.67
CA SER A 12 22.84 42.16 4.14
C SER A 12 23.20 41.28 2.94
N LYS A 13 24.49 40.95 2.85
CA LYS A 13 25.02 39.93 1.96
C LYS A 13 24.37 38.61 2.40
N LEU A 14 23.34 38.17 1.69
CA LEU A 14 22.79 36.83 1.78
C LEU A 14 23.95 35.88 1.49
N ILE A 15 24.41 35.19 2.53
CA ILE A 15 25.34 34.08 2.42
C ILE A 15 24.49 32.96 1.81
N LEU A 16 24.67 32.71 0.51
CA LEU A 16 24.31 31.44 -0.09
C LEU A 16 25.18 30.40 0.62
N VAL A 17 24.58 29.69 1.58
CA VAL A 17 25.17 28.47 2.12
C VAL A 17 25.10 27.49 0.96
N SER A 18 26.24 27.23 0.33
CA SER A 18 26.38 26.06 -0.54
C SER A 18 26.19 24.86 0.36
N GLU A 19 25.05 24.18 0.25
CA GLU A 19 24.87 22.88 0.88
C GLU A 19 25.90 21.93 0.26
N ASP A 20 26.77 21.37 1.10
CA ASP A 20 27.68 20.31 0.66
C ASP A 20 26.84 19.16 0.09
N PRO A 21 27.28 18.50 -1.01
CA PRO A 21 26.52 17.44 -1.63
C PRO A 21 26.29 16.29 -0.63
N PRO A 22 25.11 15.64 -0.68
CA PRO A 22 24.78 14.56 0.23
C PRO A 22 25.78 13.41 0.10
N SER A 23 26.08 12.76 1.21
CA SER A 23 27.02 11.63 1.23
C SER A 23 26.48 10.47 0.38
N PRO A 24 27.35 9.75 -0.36
CA PRO A 24 26.91 8.62 -1.18
C PRO A 24 26.30 7.49 -0.36
N ILE A 25 25.19 6.92 -0.84
CA ILE A 25 24.52 5.76 -0.23
C ILE A 25 25.11 4.47 -0.83
N ILE A 26 25.58 3.55 0.03
CA ILE A 26 26.37 2.39 -0.40
C ILE A 26 25.58 1.08 -0.27
N PHE A 27 25.49 0.32 -1.36
CA PHE A 27 24.86 -1.00 -1.48
C PHE A 27 25.90 -2.08 -1.81
N LEU A 28 26.80 -2.35 -0.87
CA LEU A 28 27.86 -3.36 -1.03
C LEU A 28 27.77 -4.43 0.07
N GLN A 29 28.02 -5.68 -0.32
CA GLN A 29 28.33 -6.77 0.60
C GLN A 29 29.82 -6.69 0.99
N ARG A 30 30.20 -7.33 2.10
CA ARG A 30 31.57 -7.30 2.63
C ARG A 30 32.58 -7.69 1.55
N ASN A 31 33.63 -6.88 1.39
CA ASN A 31 34.77 -7.08 0.47
C ASN A 31 34.46 -6.99 -1.04
N ILE A 32 33.27 -6.54 -1.44
CA ILE A 32 32.96 -6.25 -2.85
C ILE A 32 33.16 -4.75 -3.09
N ARG A 33 33.97 -4.38 -4.09
CA ARG A 33 34.13 -2.97 -4.50
C ARG A 33 32.95 -2.55 -5.38
N ALA A 34 32.48 -1.32 -5.21
CA ALA A 34 31.51 -0.75 -6.15
C ALA A 34 32.13 -0.64 -7.54
N ASP A 35 31.39 -1.10 -8.55
CA ASP A 35 31.73 -0.94 -9.96
C ASP A 35 30.74 0.00 -10.67
N THR A 36 29.68 0.40 -9.97
CA THR A 36 28.60 1.24 -10.48
C THR A 36 28.40 2.44 -9.57
N ARG A 37 28.33 3.64 -10.17
CA ARG A 37 27.75 4.84 -9.59
C ARG A 37 26.46 5.20 -10.32
N LEU A 38 25.39 5.44 -9.56
CA LEU A 38 24.14 6.04 -10.05
C LEU A 38 23.93 7.34 -9.31
N THR A 39 23.67 8.42 -10.03
CA THR A 39 23.30 9.71 -9.44
C THR A 39 21.84 9.98 -9.77
N VAL A 40 20.96 9.92 -8.77
CA VAL A 40 19.56 10.32 -8.92
C VAL A 40 19.44 11.73 -8.39
N PHE A 41 19.24 12.69 -9.29
CA PHE A 41 19.29 14.11 -9.04
C PHE A 41 20.60 14.52 -8.35
N LYS A 42 20.56 14.80 -7.05
CA LYS A 42 21.72 15.18 -6.24
C LYS A 42 22.27 14.05 -5.37
N GLN A 43 21.59 12.91 -5.30
CA GLN A 43 21.97 11.78 -4.45
C GLN A 43 22.78 10.73 -5.23
N GLU A 44 24.01 10.47 -4.77
CA GLU A 44 24.85 9.39 -5.31
C GLU A 44 24.56 8.04 -4.63
N PHE A 45 24.56 6.97 -5.43
CA PHE A 45 24.43 5.58 -5.02
C PHE A 45 25.61 4.77 -5.55
N HIS A 46 26.34 4.11 -4.65
CA HIS A 46 27.46 3.24 -5.00
C HIS A 46 27.08 1.78 -4.79
N LEU A 47 27.21 0.97 -5.84
CA LEU A 47 26.73 -0.41 -5.84
C LEU A 47 27.55 -1.31 -6.77
N HIS A 48 27.29 -2.61 -6.67
CA HIS A 48 27.87 -3.62 -7.54
C HIS A 48 26.86 -4.07 -8.60
N SER A 49 27.28 -4.15 -9.86
CA SER A 49 26.40 -4.35 -11.02
C SER A 49 25.70 -5.71 -11.03
N SER A 50 26.24 -6.73 -10.37
CA SER A 50 25.69 -8.10 -10.37
C SER A 50 24.25 -8.17 -9.87
N GLY A 51 23.93 -7.50 -8.75
CA GLY A 51 22.58 -7.55 -8.17
C GLY A 51 21.51 -7.04 -9.13
N ARG A 52 21.80 -5.93 -9.82
CA ARG A 52 20.88 -5.35 -10.81
C ARG A 52 20.71 -6.22 -12.04
N LYS A 53 21.79 -6.81 -12.56
CA LYS A 53 21.69 -7.73 -13.72
C LYS A 53 20.90 -8.99 -13.39
N TYR A 54 20.95 -9.43 -12.14
CA TYR A 54 20.19 -10.59 -11.71
C TYR A 54 18.70 -10.26 -11.56
N HIS A 55 18.36 -9.13 -10.90
CA HIS A 55 16.97 -8.79 -10.53
C HIS A 55 16.25 -7.80 -11.45
N SER A 56 16.87 -7.32 -12.53
CA SER A 56 16.25 -6.40 -13.49
C SER A 56 16.64 -6.75 -14.93
N ASN A 57 15.62 -7.05 -15.74
CA ASN A 57 15.79 -7.32 -17.16
C ASN A 57 16.32 -6.09 -17.91
N TYR A 58 15.93 -4.89 -17.48
CA TYR A 58 16.46 -3.62 -18.00
C TYR A 58 17.98 -3.54 -17.80
N PHE A 59 18.46 -3.66 -16.56
CA PHE A 59 19.89 -3.54 -16.28
C PHE A 59 20.71 -4.67 -16.89
N ARG A 60 20.15 -5.88 -17.00
CA ARG A 60 20.79 -7.02 -17.70
C ARG A 60 21.07 -6.70 -19.16
N LYS A 61 20.07 -6.19 -19.89
CA LYS A 61 20.21 -5.82 -21.31
C LYS A 61 21.02 -4.54 -21.50
N PHE A 62 20.80 -3.55 -20.64
CA PHE A 62 21.32 -2.22 -20.83
C PHE A 62 22.78 -2.11 -20.41
N LEU A 63 23.21 -2.66 -19.27
CA LEU A 63 24.56 -2.39 -18.75
C LEU A 63 25.68 -2.92 -19.64
N ASP A 64 25.49 -4.07 -20.30
CA ASP A 64 26.49 -4.70 -21.17
C ASP A 64 26.11 -4.65 -22.66
N SER A 65 25.25 -3.71 -23.07
CA SER A 65 24.90 -3.56 -24.50
C SER A 65 26.15 -3.31 -25.34
N VAL A 66 26.23 -3.98 -26.50
CA VAL A 66 27.34 -3.88 -27.45
C VAL A 66 27.54 -2.48 -28.01
N ASP A 67 26.48 -1.65 -27.98
CA ASP A 67 26.51 -0.28 -28.48
C ASP A 67 27.10 0.71 -27.45
N LYS A 68 27.46 0.25 -26.24
CA LYS A 68 28.00 1.12 -25.20
C LYS A 68 29.50 1.31 -25.32
N GLN A 69 29.89 2.57 -25.30
CA GLN A 69 31.30 2.95 -25.19
C GLN A 69 31.86 2.44 -23.86
N PRO A 70 33.02 1.76 -23.87
CA PRO A 70 33.66 1.30 -22.64
C PRO A 70 34.05 2.50 -21.78
N ALA A 71 34.01 2.32 -20.46
CA ALA A 71 34.48 3.34 -19.53
C ALA A 71 35.95 3.71 -19.82
N PRO A 72 36.34 4.99 -19.71
CA PRO A 72 37.73 5.40 -19.83
C PRO A 72 38.65 4.61 -18.90
N ALA A 73 39.90 4.38 -19.30
CA ALA A 73 40.85 3.57 -18.53
C ALA A 73 41.16 4.13 -17.12
N ASN A 74 40.89 5.43 -16.90
CA ASN A 74 41.06 6.13 -15.62
C ASN A 74 39.75 6.26 -14.82
N ALA A 75 38.64 5.70 -15.28
CA ALA A 75 37.35 5.80 -14.60
C ALA A 75 37.34 4.99 -13.30
N THR A 76 36.87 5.61 -12.21
CA THR A 76 36.73 4.95 -10.90
C THR A 76 35.63 3.89 -10.91
N PHE A 77 34.60 4.07 -11.73
CA PHE A 77 33.47 3.15 -11.87
C PHE A 77 33.38 2.64 -13.31
N LYS A 78 33.03 1.36 -13.47
CA LYS A 78 32.76 0.75 -14.78
C LYS A 78 31.47 1.31 -15.40
N TYR A 79 30.50 1.60 -14.55
CA TYR A 79 29.18 2.10 -14.92
C TYR A 79 28.90 3.40 -14.18
N ASP A 80 28.66 4.49 -14.90
CA ASP A 80 28.32 5.79 -14.34
C ASP A 80 27.07 6.31 -15.05
N TYR A 81 25.98 6.48 -14.30
CA TYR A 81 24.67 6.89 -14.82
C TYR A 81 24.11 8.01 -13.97
N ARG A 82 23.39 8.92 -14.62
CA ARG A 82 22.74 10.04 -13.96
C ARG A 82 21.29 10.14 -14.41
N SER A 83 20.44 10.69 -13.55
CA SER A 83 19.07 11.05 -13.92
C SER A 83 19.10 12.10 -15.03
N VAL A 84 18.37 11.85 -16.11
CA VAL A 84 18.00 12.84 -17.12
C VAL A 84 16.51 13.12 -16.94
N ILE A 85 16.15 14.40 -16.89
CA ILE A 85 14.79 14.87 -16.69
C ILE A 85 14.27 15.39 -18.02
N ASP A 86 13.09 14.90 -18.43
CA ASP A 86 12.39 15.32 -19.64
C ASP A 86 11.51 16.54 -19.38
N GLU A 87 10.99 17.16 -20.45
CA GLU A 87 10.19 18.41 -20.38
C GLU A 87 8.91 18.28 -19.54
N ASP A 88 8.39 17.05 -19.40
CA ASP A 88 7.20 16.74 -18.62
C ASP A 88 7.50 16.43 -17.14
N GLY A 89 8.76 16.53 -16.71
CA GLY A 89 9.21 16.21 -15.35
C GLY A 89 9.40 14.71 -15.10
N SER A 90 9.16 13.85 -16.09
CA SER A 90 9.56 12.45 -16.02
C SER A 90 11.08 12.31 -16.09
N TRP A 91 11.61 11.19 -15.58
CA TRP A 91 13.06 11.02 -15.51
C TRP A 91 13.48 9.55 -15.64
N ALA A 92 14.71 9.35 -16.12
CA ALA A 92 15.33 8.04 -16.26
C ALA A 92 16.85 8.10 -16.06
N LEU A 93 17.46 6.96 -15.73
CA LEU A 93 18.91 6.82 -15.65
C LEU A 93 19.53 6.65 -17.04
N MET A 94 20.40 7.58 -17.42
CA MET A 94 21.14 7.55 -18.68
C MET A 94 22.65 7.66 -18.45
N PRO A 95 23.48 7.12 -19.35
CA PRO A 95 24.91 7.44 -19.38
C PRO A 95 25.05 8.89 -19.81
N ALA A 96 25.07 9.81 -18.85
CA ALA A 96 25.06 11.24 -19.11
C ALA A 96 26.36 11.89 -18.61
N VAL A 97 26.80 12.92 -19.33
CA VAL A 97 28.02 13.68 -19.04
C VAL A 97 27.71 14.96 -18.26
N GLU A 98 26.45 15.42 -18.30
CA GLU A 98 26.01 16.68 -17.71
C GLU A 98 25.38 16.49 -16.32
N GLU A 99 25.36 17.57 -15.54
CA GLU A 99 24.74 17.60 -14.20
C GLU A 99 23.30 18.11 -14.30
N VAL A 100 22.42 17.58 -13.45
CA VAL A 100 21.04 18.07 -13.34
C VAL A 100 21.06 19.48 -12.75
N THR A 101 20.53 20.45 -13.46
CA THR A 101 20.41 21.83 -12.97
C THR A 101 19.21 22.00 -12.04
N ASP A 102 19.22 23.02 -11.21
CA ASP A 102 18.11 23.33 -10.31
C ASP A 102 16.81 23.66 -11.08
N GLU A 103 16.92 24.22 -12.29
CA GLU A 103 15.76 24.49 -13.15
C GLU A 103 15.09 23.19 -13.65
N LEU A 104 15.89 22.19 -14.02
CA LEU A 104 15.36 20.88 -14.43
C LEU A 104 14.77 20.13 -13.24
N LEU A 105 15.41 20.21 -12.08
CA LEU A 105 14.92 19.56 -10.86
C LEU A 105 13.57 20.11 -10.41
N ALA A 106 13.29 21.39 -10.68
CA ALA A 106 12.00 22.01 -10.38
C ALA A 106 10.83 21.46 -11.21
N LEU A 107 11.09 20.71 -12.30
CA LEU A 107 10.05 20.03 -13.08
C LEU A 107 9.59 18.72 -12.41
N VAL A 108 10.41 18.13 -11.53
CA VAL A 108 10.11 16.86 -10.88
C VAL A 108 9.20 17.11 -9.67
N ASP A 109 8.07 16.42 -9.62
CA ASP A 109 7.20 16.42 -8.46
C ASP A 109 7.85 15.63 -7.30
N GLN A 110 8.12 16.32 -6.20
CA GLN A 110 8.69 15.77 -4.96
C GLN A 110 9.97 14.95 -5.20
N PRO A 111 11.09 15.59 -5.64
CA PRO A 111 12.31 14.89 -6.01
C PRO A 111 12.92 14.06 -4.86
N GLU A 112 12.70 14.47 -3.60
CA GLU A 112 13.17 13.71 -2.44
C GLU A 112 12.41 12.38 -2.27
N GLU A 113 11.11 12.36 -2.55
CA GLU A 113 10.32 11.11 -2.53
C GLU A 113 10.72 10.18 -3.69
N GLU A 114 11.06 10.73 -4.84
CA GLU A 114 11.62 9.97 -5.97
C GLU A 114 12.99 9.34 -5.61
N ILE A 115 13.87 10.08 -4.94
CA ILE A 115 15.16 9.57 -4.43
C ILE A 115 14.92 8.43 -3.43
N GLU A 116 14.01 8.63 -2.47
CA GLU A 116 13.69 7.64 -1.45
C GLU A 116 13.04 6.38 -2.05
N CYS A 117 12.12 6.53 -3.00
CA CYS A 117 11.53 5.40 -3.73
C CYS A 117 12.57 4.64 -4.55
N PHE A 118 13.48 5.34 -5.22
CA PHE A 118 14.58 4.71 -5.94
C PHE A 118 15.53 3.98 -4.97
N ARG A 119 15.83 4.56 -3.80
CA ARG A 119 16.60 3.89 -2.76
C ARG A 119 15.91 2.61 -2.29
N LYS A 120 14.59 2.59 -2.14
CA LYS A 120 13.83 1.38 -1.77
C LYS A 120 13.83 0.33 -2.87
N LEU A 121 13.76 0.74 -4.15
CA LEU A 121 13.95 -0.17 -5.28
C LEU A 121 15.34 -0.84 -5.20
N LEU A 122 16.39 -0.07 -4.90
CA LEU A 122 17.73 -0.64 -4.67
C LEU A 122 17.76 -1.53 -3.43
N CYS A 123 17.04 -1.20 -2.35
CA CYS A 123 16.90 -2.11 -1.21
C CYS A 123 16.27 -3.45 -1.63
N ALA A 124 15.21 -3.45 -2.43
CA ALA A 124 14.60 -4.68 -2.95
C ALA A 124 15.61 -5.51 -3.77
N ILE A 125 16.26 -4.87 -4.76
CA ILE A 125 17.27 -5.51 -5.63
C ILE A 125 18.44 -6.11 -4.84
N HIS A 126 18.83 -5.48 -3.73
CA HIS A 126 19.95 -5.92 -2.89
C HIS A 126 19.49 -6.65 -1.62
N THR A 127 18.21 -7.00 -1.51
CA THR A 127 17.61 -7.70 -0.36
C THR A 127 17.92 -7.02 0.99
N LYS A 128 17.90 -5.70 1.01
CA LYS A 128 17.97 -4.88 2.24
C LYS A 128 16.56 -4.56 2.73
N SER A 129 16.40 -4.40 4.03
CA SER A 129 15.13 -3.98 4.63
C SER A 129 14.74 -2.56 4.20
N TYR A 130 13.44 -2.36 3.97
CA TYR A 130 12.81 -1.06 3.76
C TYR A 130 11.37 -1.11 4.29
N THR A 131 10.70 0.03 4.38
CA THR A 131 9.28 0.13 4.76
C THR A 131 8.55 1.02 3.76
N ILE A 132 7.21 0.93 3.74
CA ILE A 132 6.30 1.74 2.92
C ILE A 132 5.53 2.70 3.84
N GLN A 133 5.65 3.99 3.57
CA GLN A 133 5.03 5.04 4.37
C GLN A 133 3.54 5.16 4.07
N ASP A 134 3.18 5.25 2.79
CA ASP A 134 1.83 5.54 2.31
C ASP A 134 1.62 4.99 0.88
N THR A 135 0.42 5.24 0.35
CA THR A 135 0.01 4.82 -1.00
C THR A 135 0.83 5.49 -2.09
N ASP A 136 1.19 6.76 -1.95
CA ASP A 136 1.98 7.50 -2.94
C ASP A 136 3.37 6.88 -3.10
N GLN A 137 4.02 6.57 -1.98
CA GLN A 137 5.32 5.91 -1.97
C GLN A 137 5.28 4.52 -2.63
N LEU A 138 4.24 3.72 -2.38
CA LEU A 138 4.08 2.43 -3.07
C LEU A 138 3.82 2.60 -4.57
N SER A 139 3.04 3.61 -4.95
CA SER A 139 2.76 3.96 -6.35
C SER A 139 4.05 4.32 -7.10
N ARG A 140 4.87 5.22 -6.54
CA ARG A 140 6.16 5.63 -7.11
C ARG A 140 7.14 4.45 -7.20
N LEU A 141 7.26 3.65 -6.14
CA LEU A 141 8.07 2.44 -6.15
C LEU A 141 7.62 1.46 -7.24
N THR A 142 6.31 1.25 -7.40
CA THR A 142 5.75 0.38 -8.45
C THR A 142 6.04 0.91 -9.83
N ARG A 143 5.91 2.22 -10.06
CA ARG A 143 6.25 2.88 -11.34
C ARG A 143 7.73 2.72 -11.69
N LEU A 144 8.64 2.94 -10.72
CA LEU A 144 10.06 2.74 -10.94
C LEU A 144 10.39 1.26 -11.20
N ALA A 145 9.77 0.34 -10.46
CA ALA A 145 9.95 -1.09 -10.65
C ALA A 145 9.48 -1.55 -12.03
N ASP A 146 8.35 -1.05 -12.51
CA ASP A 146 7.84 -1.31 -13.86
C ASP A 146 8.83 -0.80 -14.93
N TYR A 147 9.23 0.46 -14.83
CA TYR A 147 10.17 1.08 -15.77
C TYR A 147 11.51 0.33 -15.84
N TYR A 148 12.08 -0.04 -14.69
CA TYR A 148 13.34 -0.78 -14.62
C TYR A 148 13.16 -2.31 -14.70
N CYS A 149 11.98 -2.81 -15.08
CA CYS A 149 11.65 -4.23 -15.22
C CYS A 149 12.08 -5.07 -13.99
N ALA A 150 11.61 -4.64 -12.82
CA ALA A 150 11.97 -5.13 -11.49
C ALA A 150 10.73 -5.35 -10.60
N LEU A 151 9.52 -5.42 -11.16
CA LEU A 151 8.29 -5.74 -10.42
C LEU A 151 8.42 -7.05 -9.62
N PRO A 152 8.96 -8.17 -10.18
CA PRO A 152 9.04 -9.42 -9.44
C PRO A 152 9.90 -9.33 -8.18
N VAL A 153 11.05 -8.65 -8.24
CA VAL A 153 11.91 -8.51 -7.05
C VAL A 153 11.28 -7.62 -6.00
N VAL A 154 10.58 -6.55 -6.39
CA VAL A 154 9.86 -5.69 -5.44
C VAL A 154 8.73 -6.46 -4.79
N SER A 155 7.92 -7.20 -5.56
CA SER A 155 6.86 -8.05 -5.04
C SER A 155 7.41 -9.09 -4.04
N GLY A 156 8.49 -9.78 -4.40
CA GLY A 156 9.11 -10.80 -3.55
C GLY A 156 9.65 -10.26 -2.21
N THR A 157 10.11 -9.01 -2.16
CA THR A 157 10.57 -8.38 -0.90
C THR A 157 9.50 -7.59 -0.17
N LEU A 158 8.35 -7.33 -0.80
CA LEU A 158 7.33 -6.42 -0.28
C LEU A 158 6.70 -6.95 1.02
N THR A 159 6.49 -8.25 1.18
CA THR A 159 5.96 -8.82 2.44
C THR A 159 6.81 -8.42 3.66
N GLY A 160 8.13 -8.48 3.53
CA GLY A 160 9.05 -8.05 4.59
C GLY A 160 9.02 -6.54 4.80
N ALA A 161 8.79 -5.77 3.72
CA ALA A 161 8.70 -4.32 3.81
C ALA A 161 7.39 -3.83 4.43
N LEU A 162 6.28 -4.51 4.19
CA LEU A 162 4.97 -4.18 4.74
C LEU A 162 4.89 -4.45 6.24
N LEU A 163 5.73 -5.35 6.76
CA LEU A 163 5.83 -5.61 8.18
C LEU A 163 6.21 -4.32 8.94
N ARG A 164 5.31 -3.82 9.79
CA ARG A 164 5.45 -2.55 10.53
C ARG A 164 5.54 -1.30 9.64
N SER A 165 5.04 -1.38 8.41
CA SER A 165 4.93 -0.20 7.55
C SER A 165 3.92 0.80 8.11
N PRO A 166 4.25 2.11 8.15
CA PRO A 166 3.34 3.15 8.62
C PRO A 166 1.98 3.20 7.90
N MET A 167 1.88 2.72 6.66
CA MET A 167 0.61 2.64 5.93
C MET A 167 -0.47 1.78 6.61
N PHE A 168 -0.08 0.88 7.53
CA PHE A 168 -1.00 0.08 8.35
C PHE A 168 -1.21 0.64 9.76
N THR A 169 -0.51 1.72 10.12
CA THR A 169 -0.66 2.34 11.44
C THR A 169 -1.93 3.19 11.49
N ILE A 170 -2.74 3.03 12.54
CA ILE A 170 -3.90 3.89 12.77
C ILE A 170 -3.39 5.31 13.07
N LEU A 171 -3.75 6.26 12.22
CA LEU A 171 -3.64 7.67 12.53
C LEU A 171 -4.67 7.99 13.62
N LYS A 172 -4.21 8.18 14.87
CA LYS A 172 -5.02 8.73 15.97
C LYS A 172 -5.30 10.22 15.73
N SER A 173 -5.97 10.54 14.64
CA SER A 173 -6.61 11.83 14.46
C SER A 173 -7.84 11.82 15.36
N GLY A 174 -8.01 12.81 16.24
CA GLY A 174 -9.19 12.94 17.11
C GLY A 174 -10.53 13.17 16.39
N LYS A 175 -10.64 12.77 15.11
CA LYS A 175 -11.84 12.79 14.29
C LYS A 175 -12.50 11.41 14.30
N LYS A 176 -13.81 11.38 14.01
CA LYS A 176 -14.66 10.17 13.99
C LYS A 176 -14.24 9.12 12.95
N ASP A 177 -13.33 9.45 12.04
CA ASP A 177 -12.85 8.61 10.92
C ASP A 177 -11.41 8.14 11.15
N ALA A 178 -11.19 7.42 12.25
CA ALA A 178 -9.94 6.72 12.48
C ALA A 178 -9.86 5.50 11.54
N GLY A 179 -8.76 5.37 10.83
CA GLY A 179 -8.47 4.28 9.90
C GLY A 179 -7.03 4.38 9.40
N CYS A 180 -6.45 3.27 8.97
CA CYS A 180 -5.11 3.26 8.36
C CYS A 180 -5.17 3.72 6.90
N GLU A 181 -4.02 4.05 6.33
CA GLU A 181 -3.90 4.46 4.92
C GLU A 181 -4.39 3.34 3.99
N CYS A 182 -4.02 2.09 4.30
CA CYS A 182 -4.41 0.92 3.52
C CYS A 182 -5.93 0.76 3.39
N GLN A 183 -6.69 1.11 4.43
CA GLN A 183 -8.15 1.03 4.41
C GLN A 183 -8.76 2.16 3.57
N LYS A 184 -8.21 3.37 3.66
CA LYS A 184 -8.72 4.56 2.96
C LYS A 184 -8.46 4.49 1.46
N GLU A 185 -7.26 4.05 1.10
CA GLU A 185 -6.79 3.97 -0.28
C GLU A 185 -6.90 2.55 -0.85
N ALA A 186 -7.72 1.69 -0.24
CA ALA A 186 -7.82 0.27 -0.59
C ALA A 186 -8.06 0.03 -2.09
N ARG A 187 -8.89 0.86 -2.74
CA ARG A 187 -9.20 0.74 -4.18
C ARG A 187 -8.00 1.04 -5.05
N THR A 188 -7.29 2.13 -4.75
CA THR A 188 -6.04 2.53 -5.44
C THR A 188 -4.96 1.46 -5.25
N LEU A 189 -4.78 1.00 -4.01
CA LEU A 189 -3.82 -0.04 -3.65
C LEU A 189 -4.17 -1.38 -4.30
N LEU A 190 -5.45 -1.71 -4.49
CA LEU A 190 -5.86 -2.94 -5.15
C LEU A 190 -5.37 -3.00 -6.61
N VAL A 191 -5.39 -1.87 -7.32
CA VAL A 191 -4.85 -1.77 -8.68
C VAL A 191 -3.32 -1.86 -8.68
N LEU A 192 -2.66 -1.18 -7.75
CA LEU A 192 -1.19 -1.23 -7.62
C LEU A 192 -0.69 -2.64 -7.29
N THR A 193 -1.35 -3.32 -6.35
CA THR A 193 -1.01 -4.67 -5.92
C THR A 193 -1.26 -5.70 -7.01
N ARG A 194 -2.29 -5.50 -7.84
CA ARG A 194 -2.49 -6.28 -9.07
C ARG A 194 -1.29 -6.16 -10.00
N LYS A 195 -0.80 -4.94 -10.25
CA LYS A 195 0.37 -4.71 -11.10
C LYS A 195 1.64 -5.35 -10.51
N LEU A 196 1.82 -5.26 -9.20
CA LEU A 196 2.92 -5.90 -8.48
C LEU A 196 2.77 -7.43 -8.38
N ARG A 197 1.56 -7.96 -8.56
CA ARG A 197 1.18 -9.35 -8.28
C ARG A 197 1.54 -9.79 -6.86
N HIS A 198 1.31 -8.91 -5.88
CA HIS A 198 1.61 -9.19 -4.47
C HIS A 198 0.37 -9.75 -3.76
N GLN A 199 0.33 -11.08 -3.58
CA GLN A 199 -0.83 -11.81 -3.06
C GLN A 199 -1.35 -11.28 -1.72
N LEU A 200 -0.45 -11.06 -0.77
CA LEU A 200 -0.82 -10.69 0.59
C LEU A 200 -1.47 -9.31 0.63
N LEU A 201 -0.83 -8.29 0.06
CA LEU A 201 -1.39 -6.93 0.05
C LEU A 201 -2.64 -6.85 -0.83
N PHE A 202 -2.70 -7.59 -1.94
CA PHE A 202 -3.90 -7.69 -2.75
C PHE A 202 -5.10 -8.20 -1.94
N LYS A 203 -4.90 -9.24 -1.13
CA LYS A 203 -5.93 -9.78 -0.23
C LYS A 203 -6.43 -8.73 0.77
N GLU A 204 -5.52 -8.02 1.44
CA GLU A 204 -5.87 -6.94 2.39
C GLU A 204 -6.72 -5.85 1.72
N CYS A 205 -6.26 -5.37 0.55
CA CYS A 205 -6.96 -4.34 -0.22
C CYS A 205 -8.31 -4.81 -0.74
N LEU A 206 -8.43 -6.08 -1.14
CA LEU A 206 -9.67 -6.68 -1.61
C LEU A 206 -10.70 -6.76 -0.49
N ILE A 207 -10.29 -7.21 0.71
CA ILE A 207 -11.15 -7.23 1.90
C ILE A 207 -11.69 -5.82 2.16
N HIS A 208 -10.81 -4.82 2.32
CA HIS A 208 -11.25 -3.44 2.58
C HIS A 208 -12.12 -2.83 1.48
N THR A 209 -11.87 -3.18 0.21
CA THR A 209 -12.65 -2.71 -0.94
C THR A 209 -14.06 -3.30 -0.92
N VAL A 210 -14.20 -4.61 -0.69
CA VAL A 210 -15.51 -5.28 -0.62
C VAL A 210 -16.33 -4.72 0.55
N THR A 211 -15.68 -4.49 1.70
CA THR A 211 -16.34 -3.99 2.91
C THR A 211 -16.84 -2.56 2.80
N SER A 212 -16.13 -1.70 2.06
CA SER A 212 -16.46 -0.29 1.90
C SER A 212 -17.25 0.01 0.62
N TRP A 213 -17.66 -1.03 -0.13
CA TRP A 213 -18.20 -0.87 -1.48
C TRP A 213 -19.40 0.08 -1.56
N ASP A 214 -20.37 -0.08 -0.66
CA ASP A 214 -21.63 0.69 -0.62
C ASP A 214 -21.56 1.97 0.22
N ASN A 215 -20.52 2.12 1.05
CA ASN A 215 -20.36 3.25 1.97
C ASN A 215 -19.73 4.49 1.33
N ASP A 216 -19.26 4.38 0.10
CA ASP A 216 -18.41 5.38 -0.52
C ASP A 216 -19.17 6.21 -1.56
N THR A 217 -19.10 7.54 -1.43
CA THR A 217 -19.47 8.47 -2.49
C THR A 217 -18.39 8.41 -3.56
N THR A 218 -18.42 7.36 -4.38
CA THR A 218 -17.35 7.07 -5.35
C THR A 218 -17.07 8.29 -6.23
N PRO A 219 -15.81 8.71 -6.40
CA PRO A 219 -15.44 9.65 -7.44
C PRO A 219 -15.92 9.13 -8.81
N PRO A 220 -16.19 10.02 -9.78
CA PRO A 220 -16.61 9.64 -11.13
C PRO A 220 -15.59 8.74 -11.85
N GLU A 221 -14.33 8.71 -11.41
CA GLU A 221 -13.23 7.93 -11.99
C GLU A 221 -12.72 6.85 -11.02
N ASP A 222 -13.56 5.87 -10.70
CA ASP A 222 -13.14 4.72 -9.89
C ASP A 222 -12.20 3.80 -10.71
N PRO A 223 -10.93 3.62 -10.30
CA PRO A 223 -9.96 2.85 -11.05
C PRO A 223 -10.33 1.36 -11.17
N ILE A 224 -11.10 0.82 -10.21
CA ILE A 224 -11.58 -0.56 -10.27
C ILE A 224 -12.61 -0.73 -11.39
N LYS A 225 -13.52 0.25 -11.58
CA LYS A 225 -14.56 0.17 -12.62
C LYS A 225 -13.97 0.21 -14.04
N GLN A 226 -12.75 0.72 -14.20
CA GLN A 226 -12.03 0.73 -15.47
C GLN A 226 -11.39 -0.63 -15.80
N ASP A 227 -11.09 -1.43 -14.78
CA ASP A 227 -10.55 -2.79 -14.90
C ASP A 227 -11.68 -3.82 -14.77
N LYS A 228 -12.17 -4.34 -15.90
CA LYS A 228 -13.30 -5.27 -15.93
C LYS A 228 -13.07 -6.54 -15.11
N GLU A 229 -11.86 -7.08 -15.13
CA GLU A 229 -11.55 -8.33 -14.43
C GLU A 229 -11.52 -8.09 -12.92
N LEU A 230 -10.88 -6.99 -12.49
CA LEU A 230 -10.86 -6.63 -11.08
C LEU A 230 -12.25 -6.25 -10.57
N HIS A 231 -13.03 -5.51 -11.36
CA HIS A 231 -14.41 -5.18 -11.04
C HIS A 231 -15.27 -6.44 -10.87
N ASN A 232 -15.16 -7.40 -11.80
CA ASN A 232 -15.90 -8.66 -11.71
C ASN A 232 -15.52 -9.46 -10.46
N LEU A 233 -14.22 -9.51 -10.11
CA LEU A 233 -13.77 -10.16 -8.89
C LEU A 233 -14.37 -9.49 -7.64
N VAL A 234 -14.34 -8.16 -7.56
CA VAL A 234 -14.94 -7.43 -6.43
C VAL A 234 -16.45 -7.70 -6.34
N MET A 235 -17.17 -7.67 -7.45
CA MET A 235 -18.61 -7.97 -7.48
C MET A 235 -18.92 -9.43 -7.08
N LEU A 236 -18.08 -10.38 -7.50
CA LEU A 236 -18.19 -11.79 -7.09
C LEU A 236 -18.04 -11.93 -5.57
N LYS A 237 -17.01 -11.32 -4.99
CA LYS A 237 -16.76 -11.35 -3.54
C LYS A 237 -17.83 -10.62 -2.75
N LEU A 238 -18.33 -9.49 -3.26
CA LEU A 238 -19.46 -8.78 -2.67
C LEU A 238 -20.73 -9.64 -2.67
N GLY A 239 -21.02 -10.34 -3.78
CA GLY A 239 -22.13 -11.29 -3.86
C GLY A 239 -22.01 -12.43 -2.85
N ALA A 240 -20.80 -12.98 -2.66
CA ALA A 240 -20.53 -14.01 -1.65
C ALA A 240 -20.72 -13.51 -0.21
N LEU A 241 -20.29 -12.27 0.08
CA LEU A 241 -20.52 -11.61 1.36
C LEU A 241 -22.02 -11.45 1.62
N TYR A 242 -22.79 -10.92 0.66
CA TYR A 242 -24.23 -10.75 0.82
C TYR A 242 -25.00 -12.05 0.94
N ALA A 243 -24.60 -13.10 0.21
CA ALA A 243 -25.17 -14.43 0.39
C ALA A 243 -24.93 -14.97 1.81
N SER A 244 -23.73 -14.74 2.37
CA SER A 244 -23.38 -15.15 3.73
C SER A 244 -24.18 -14.38 4.78
N ILE A 245 -24.33 -13.06 4.61
CA ILE A 245 -25.17 -12.20 5.46
C ILE A 245 -26.63 -12.68 5.43
N ALA A 246 -27.20 -12.89 4.24
CA ALA A 246 -28.57 -13.38 4.09
C ALA A 246 -28.78 -14.75 4.75
N LYS A 247 -27.81 -15.66 4.62
CA LYS A 247 -27.85 -16.98 5.27
C LYS A 247 -27.84 -16.85 6.80
N ALA A 248 -27.01 -15.97 7.37
CA ALA A 248 -27.00 -15.72 8.80
C ALA A 248 -28.33 -15.11 9.28
N GLN A 249 -28.87 -14.13 8.57
CA GLN A 249 -30.18 -13.54 8.87
C GLN A 249 -31.30 -14.59 8.86
N GLN A 250 -31.31 -15.48 7.85
CA GLN A 250 -32.28 -16.57 7.78
C GLN A 250 -32.14 -17.53 8.96
N GLY A 251 -30.91 -17.85 9.36
CA GLY A 251 -30.64 -18.67 10.55
C GLY A 251 -31.17 -18.03 11.83
N ILE A 252 -30.86 -16.75 12.04
CA ILE A 252 -31.35 -15.97 13.19
C ILE A 252 -32.88 -15.92 13.21
N LEU A 253 -33.52 -15.65 12.07
CA LEU A 253 -34.97 -15.61 11.97
C LEU A 253 -35.62 -16.98 12.26
N ALA A 254 -35.04 -18.06 11.73
CA ALA A 254 -35.51 -19.42 12.01
C ALA A 254 -35.32 -19.81 13.48
N ALA A 255 -34.25 -19.36 14.14
CA ALA A 255 -34.04 -19.55 15.57
C ALA A 255 -35.07 -18.75 16.39
N ALA A 256 -35.31 -17.48 16.02
CA ALA A 256 -36.32 -16.62 16.66
C ALA A 256 -37.75 -17.19 16.58
N PHE A 257 -38.11 -17.84 15.47
CA PHE A 257 -39.42 -18.51 15.36
C PHE A 257 -39.54 -19.79 16.20
N ARG A 258 -38.41 -20.41 16.55
CA ARG A 258 -38.37 -21.62 17.39
C ARG A 258 -38.34 -21.28 18.87
N ASP A 259 -37.66 -20.20 19.24
CA ASP A 259 -37.56 -19.67 20.61
C ASP A 259 -37.94 -18.18 20.66
N CYS A 260 -39.13 -17.88 21.19
CA CYS A 260 -39.65 -16.51 21.32
C CYS A 260 -38.74 -15.59 22.18
N ASP A 261 -37.88 -16.13 23.05
CA ASP A 261 -37.03 -15.33 23.95
C ASP A 261 -35.80 -14.70 23.26
N VAL A 262 -35.31 -15.30 22.17
CA VAL A 262 -34.10 -14.82 21.44
C VAL A 262 -34.28 -13.40 20.90
N THR A 263 -35.52 -13.03 20.55
CA THR A 263 -35.83 -11.68 20.04
C THR A 263 -36.02 -10.64 21.13
N CYS A 264 -36.44 -11.05 22.35
CA CYS A 264 -36.66 -10.16 23.48
C CYS A 264 -35.34 -9.64 24.09
N GLY A 265 -34.28 -10.46 24.10
CA GLY A 265 -32.96 -10.06 24.63
C GLY A 265 -32.15 -9.13 23.72
N LEU A 266 -32.51 -9.03 22.43
CA LEU A 266 -31.81 -8.20 21.45
C LEU A 266 -32.29 -6.74 21.45
N SER A 267 -33.03 -6.28 22.47
CA SER A 267 -33.52 -4.89 22.54
C SER A 267 -32.42 -3.90 22.14
N ILE A 268 -32.56 -3.39 20.91
CA ILE A 268 -31.60 -2.55 20.21
C ILE A 268 -31.77 -1.13 20.78
N GLY A 269 -31.41 -0.97 22.06
CA GLY A 269 -31.49 0.30 22.79
C GLY A 269 -30.30 1.23 22.53
N ASP A 270 -29.35 0.82 21.69
CA ASP A 270 -28.25 1.68 21.29
C ASP A 270 -28.75 2.68 20.25
N ALA A 271 -28.79 3.96 20.64
CA ALA A 271 -29.21 5.11 19.82
C ALA A 271 -28.36 5.34 18.54
N ASP A 272 -27.40 4.45 18.27
CA ASP A 272 -26.43 4.49 17.18
C ASP A 272 -26.72 3.45 16.08
N PHE A 273 -27.77 2.63 16.24
CA PHE A 273 -28.27 1.76 15.17
C PHE A 273 -29.23 2.53 14.26
N ASP A 274 -28.85 2.71 13.00
CA ASP A 274 -29.85 3.03 11.97
C ASP A 274 -30.73 1.79 11.80
N LEU A 275 -32.00 1.90 12.19
CA LEU A 275 -32.98 0.82 12.07
C LEU A 275 -33.11 0.30 10.62
N ASN A 276 -32.69 1.10 9.63
CA ASN A 276 -32.69 0.69 8.22
C ASN A 276 -31.48 -0.18 7.82
N ASP A 277 -30.45 -0.32 8.68
CA ASP A 277 -29.17 -0.99 8.38
C ASP A 277 -28.83 -2.12 9.39
N VAL A 278 -29.73 -2.39 10.35
CA VAL A 278 -29.51 -3.39 11.41
C VAL A 278 -29.18 -4.78 10.84
N THR A 279 -29.79 -5.15 9.72
CA THR A 279 -29.63 -6.47 9.10
C THR A 279 -28.29 -6.63 8.39
N HIS A 280 -27.65 -5.55 7.95
CA HIS A 280 -26.30 -5.54 7.37
C HIS A 280 -25.23 -5.08 8.37
N SER A 281 -25.62 -4.75 9.61
CA SER A 281 -24.69 -4.28 10.61
C SER A 281 -23.86 -5.41 11.21
N VAL A 282 -22.54 -5.34 11.04
CA VAL A 282 -21.58 -6.24 11.69
C VAL A 282 -21.76 -6.26 13.21
N ARG A 283 -22.08 -5.11 13.81
CA ARG A 283 -22.34 -4.99 15.26
C ARG A 283 -23.51 -5.84 15.71
N PHE A 284 -24.56 -5.93 14.89
CA PHE A 284 -25.71 -6.77 15.19
C PHE A 284 -25.30 -8.24 15.29
N PHE A 285 -24.57 -8.75 14.29
CA PHE A 285 -24.09 -10.14 14.29
C PHE A 285 -23.14 -10.42 15.47
N ARG A 286 -22.22 -9.50 15.79
CA ARG A 286 -21.32 -9.62 16.95
C ARG A 286 -22.11 -9.68 18.25
N LYS A 287 -23.04 -8.74 18.47
CA LYS A 287 -23.87 -8.69 19.68
C LYS A 287 -24.72 -9.95 19.82
N PHE A 288 -25.37 -10.38 18.73
CA PHE A 288 -26.12 -11.63 18.70
C PHE A 288 -25.24 -12.81 19.12
N ASN A 289 -24.07 -12.98 18.49
CA ASN A 289 -23.16 -14.08 18.78
C ASN A 289 -22.71 -14.10 20.25
N CYS A 290 -22.36 -12.93 20.81
CA CYS A 290 -22.00 -12.82 22.22
C CYS A 290 -23.16 -13.19 23.15
N THR A 291 -24.38 -12.73 22.84
CA THR A 291 -25.57 -13.01 23.64
C THR A 291 -25.94 -14.50 23.63
N VAL A 292 -25.95 -15.16 22.47
CA VAL A 292 -26.31 -16.59 22.40
C VAL A 292 -25.20 -17.51 22.89
N SER A 293 -23.95 -17.03 22.96
CA SER A 293 -22.83 -17.79 23.52
C SER A 293 -22.78 -17.72 25.05
N ASP A 294 -23.57 -16.84 25.68
CA ASP A 294 -23.63 -16.72 27.13
C ASP A 294 -24.60 -17.77 27.73
N PRO A 295 -24.09 -18.79 28.45
CA PRO A 295 -24.91 -19.84 29.02
C PRO A 295 -25.87 -19.34 30.10
N GLU A 296 -25.63 -18.18 30.71
CA GLU A 296 -26.51 -17.60 31.72
C GLU A 296 -27.79 -17.05 31.10
N HIS A 297 -27.70 -16.51 29.88
CA HIS A 297 -28.83 -15.92 29.17
C HIS A 297 -29.55 -16.93 28.26
N TYR A 298 -28.82 -17.83 27.62
CA TYR A 298 -29.37 -18.80 26.66
C TYR A 298 -28.78 -20.22 26.85
N PRO A 299 -29.07 -20.91 27.96
CA PRO A 299 -28.50 -22.23 28.25
C PRO A 299 -28.90 -23.34 27.26
N ASN A 300 -29.94 -23.11 26.46
CA ASN A 300 -30.51 -24.11 25.55
C ASN A 300 -30.42 -23.71 24.06
N PHE A 301 -29.70 -22.64 23.70
CA PHE A 301 -29.53 -22.27 22.30
C PHE A 301 -28.61 -23.28 21.60
N ASP A 302 -29.21 -24.19 20.83
CA ASP A 302 -28.52 -25.25 20.09
C ASP A 302 -28.80 -25.14 18.58
N ASP A 303 -28.44 -23.99 17.99
CA ASP A 303 -28.41 -23.82 16.53
C ASP A 303 -26.96 -23.62 16.05
N ALA A 304 -26.19 -24.71 16.12
CA ALA A 304 -24.79 -24.74 15.69
C ALA A 304 -24.59 -24.24 14.25
N ASN A 305 -25.56 -24.45 13.36
CA ASN A 305 -25.46 -23.99 11.97
C ASN A 305 -25.55 -22.46 11.86
N THR A 306 -26.47 -21.84 12.60
CA THR A 306 -26.59 -20.38 12.68
C THR A 306 -25.34 -19.79 13.32
N THR A 307 -24.90 -20.31 14.47
CA THR A 307 -23.69 -19.85 15.17
C THR A 307 -22.45 -19.95 14.29
N ASN A 308 -22.22 -21.08 13.61
CA ASN A 308 -21.08 -21.25 12.71
C ASN A 308 -21.10 -20.27 11.54
N THR A 309 -22.29 -19.98 10.98
CA THR A 309 -22.43 -18.99 9.90
C THR A 309 -22.06 -17.59 10.39
N ILE A 310 -22.49 -17.21 11.60
CA ILE A 310 -22.16 -15.91 12.20
C ILE A 310 -20.67 -15.80 12.55
N ILE A 311 -20.09 -16.85 13.14
CA ILE A 311 -18.64 -16.90 13.41
C ILE A 311 -17.86 -16.73 12.09
N SER A 312 -18.28 -17.39 11.02
CA SER A 312 -17.65 -17.23 9.70
C SER A 312 -17.76 -15.80 9.17
N LEU A 313 -18.89 -15.11 9.38
CA LEU A 313 -19.08 -13.71 8.99
C LEU A 313 -18.22 -12.73 9.79
N LEU A 314 -17.98 -13.03 11.07
CA LEU A 314 -17.19 -12.19 11.99
C LEU A 314 -15.69 -12.51 11.95
N LYS A 315 -15.27 -13.48 11.11
CA LYS A 315 -13.87 -13.83 10.94
C LYS A 315 -13.07 -12.63 10.42
N ASN A 316 -11.94 -12.34 11.04
CA ASN A 316 -10.95 -11.40 10.52
C ASN A 316 -9.93 -12.14 9.64
N ASN A 317 -9.93 -11.88 8.33
CA ASN A 317 -8.97 -12.45 7.38
C ASN A 317 -7.79 -11.50 7.06
N LEU A 318 -7.68 -10.35 7.73
CA LEU A 318 -6.53 -9.46 7.61
C LEU A 318 -5.33 -10.07 8.34
N THR A 319 -4.14 -9.89 7.76
CA THR A 319 -2.86 -10.44 8.24
C THR A 319 -1.85 -9.32 8.56
N LEU A 320 -1.94 -8.19 7.84
CA LEU A 320 -1.11 -7.00 8.04
C LEU A 320 -1.72 -6.03 9.05
N ASP A 321 -2.98 -6.23 9.44
CA ASP A 321 -3.60 -5.49 10.54
C ASP A 321 -3.04 -5.91 11.90
N TRP A 322 -2.50 -4.93 12.64
CA TRP A 322 -1.84 -5.12 13.94
C TRP A 322 -2.57 -4.40 15.07
N THR A 323 -3.78 -3.91 14.79
CA THR A 323 -4.57 -3.13 15.74
C THR A 323 -5.17 -4.02 16.82
N GLY A 324 -5.47 -5.27 16.46
CA GLY A 324 -6.21 -6.20 17.32
C GLY A 324 -7.70 -5.90 17.36
N ASP A 325 -8.17 -4.98 16.50
CA ASP A 325 -9.59 -4.64 16.40
C ASP A 325 -10.34 -5.77 15.68
N GLU A 326 -11.48 -6.14 16.23
CA GLU A 326 -12.30 -7.25 15.75
C GLU A 326 -13.56 -6.72 15.02
N PRO A 327 -14.07 -7.41 13.98
CA PRO A 327 -15.28 -7.01 13.28
C PRO A 327 -16.46 -6.79 14.22
N GLY A 328 -17.04 -5.58 14.21
CA GLY A 328 -18.22 -5.24 15.03
C GLY A 328 -17.94 -4.89 16.49
N GLU A 329 -16.68 -4.92 16.94
CA GLU A 329 -16.26 -4.36 18.23
C GLU A 329 -15.97 -2.86 18.14
N GLU A 330 -15.77 -2.18 19.27
CA GLU A 330 -15.33 -0.79 19.25
C GLU A 330 -13.92 -0.71 18.64
N GLY A 331 -13.73 0.15 17.65
CA GLY A 331 -12.49 0.21 16.87
C GLY A 331 -12.71 0.67 15.43
N ILE A 332 -11.69 0.48 14.59
CA ILE A 332 -11.73 0.86 13.17
C ILE A 332 -12.62 -0.07 12.34
N TYR A 333 -12.87 -1.29 12.80
CA TYR A 333 -13.68 -2.31 12.12
C TYR A 333 -15.08 -2.48 12.69
N LYS A 334 -15.56 -1.52 13.49
CA LYS A 334 -16.88 -1.55 14.12
C LYS A 334 -18.04 -1.70 13.13
N ARG A 335 -17.86 -1.30 11.87
CA ARG A 335 -18.86 -1.40 10.78
C ARG A 335 -18.39 -2.26 9.61
N SER A 336 -17.34 -3.05 9.80
CA SER A 336 -16.62 -3.70 8.70
C SER A 336 -16.63 -5.22 8.81
N PHE A 337 -17.19 -5.91 7.82
CA PHE A 337 -16.99 -7.35 7.65
C PHE A 337 -15.59 -7.57 7.09
N LEU A 338 -14.81 -8.46 7.69
CA LEU A 338 -13.43 -8.76 7.27
C LEU A 338 -13.27 -10.22 6.82
N CYS A 339 -14.38 -10.91 6.56
CA CYS A 339 -14.44 -12.34 6.28
C CYS A 339 -14.28 -12.70 4.80
N THR A 340 -14.14 -11.70 3.92
CA THR A 340 -13.83 -11.93 2.51
C THR A 340 -12.53 -12.75 2.40
N ASP A 341 -12.55 -13.77 1.56
CA ASP A 341 -11.40 -14.60 1.27
C ASP A 341 -11.20 -14.72 -0.24
N ILE A 342 -10.00 -15.12 -0.64
CA ILE A 342 -9.61 -15.35 -2.03
C ILE A 342 -8.80 -16.64 -2.12
N GLU A 343 -9.19 -17.51 -3.04
CA GLU A 343 -8.51 -18.75 -3.37
C GLU A 343 -7.39 -18.51 -4.40
N ASP A 344 -6.44 -19.44 -4.48
CA ASP A 344 -5.24 -19.29 -5.32
C ASP A 344 -5.57 -19.17 -6.82
N ASP A 345 -6.67 -19.76 -7.28
CA ASP A 345 -7.14 -19.72 -8.67
C ASP A 345 -8.02 -18.49 -9.00
N GLU A 346 -8.34 -17.66 -8.00
CA GLU A 346 -9.13 -16.44 -8.18
C GLU A 346 -8.26 -15.18 -8.35
N TYR A 347 -6.94 -15.29 -8.18
CA TYR A 347 -6.02 -14.17 -8.47
C TYR A 347 -6.03 -13.84 -9.97
N PRO A 348 -6.05 -12.55 -10.36
CA PRO A 348 -6.11 -12.12 -11.76
C PRO A 348 -4.73 -12.19 -12.46
N TRP A 349 -3.87 -13.11 -12.02
CA TRP A 349 -2.56 -13.40 -12.59
C TRP A 349 -2.16 -14.84 -12.28
N ASP A 350 -1.25 -15.38 -13.10
CA ASP A 350 -0.67 -16.70 -12.87
C ASP A 350 0.33 -16.66 -11.71
N LEU A 351 0.11 -17.51 -10.69
CA LEU A 351 0.96 -17.62 -9.51
C LEU A 351 2.30 -18.32 -9.80
N GLU A 352 2.37 -19.09 -10.90
CA GLU A 352 3.59 -19.80 -11.32
C GLU A 352 4.48 -18.94 -12.24
N GLU A 353 3.99 -17.80 -12.72
CA GLU A 353 4.77 -16.88 -13.56
C GLU A 353 5.76 -16.08 -12.71
N ILE A 354 7.06 -16.22 -12.99
CA ILE A 354 8.15 -15.61 -12.20
C ILE A 354 8.72 -14.35 -12.88
N ASP A 355 8.59 -14.23 -14.21
CA ASP A 355 9.21 -13.19 -15.04
C ASP A 355 8.15 -12.35 -15.79
N TRP A 356 7.29 -11.65 -15.04
CA TRP A 356 6.27 -10.75 -15.60
C TRP A 356 6.69 -9.28 -15.72
#